data_AF-A0A0A9G033-F1
#
_entry.id   AF-A0A0A9G033-F1
#
_cell.length_a   1.000
_cell.length_b   1.000
_cell.length_c   1.000
_cell.angle_alpha   90.00
_cell.angle_beta   90.00
_cell.angle_gamma   90.00
#
_symmetry.space_group_name_H-M   'P 1'
#
loop_
_entity.id
_entity.type
_entity.pdbx_description
1 polymer ?
#
loop_
_entity_poly.entity_id
_entity_poly.type
_entity_poly.pdbx_seq_one_letter_code
_entity_poly.pdbx_strand_id
1 'polypeptide(L)'
;MIIGSLIDMYSKCGHLTGARQVFSLRDREMRSAILWDGMLSSLCHHGHAEEVIGLIVQMIQERQKPDANTFLLVLTACCHCKLKKV
;
A
#
# COMPACT_ATOMS: atom_id res chain seq x y z
N MET A 1 -4.45 -9.17 12.94
CA MET A 1 -3.47 -10.15 12.42
C MET A 1 -3.96 -10.83 11.12
N ILE A 2 -5.15 -11.44 11.08
CA ILE A 2 -5.68 -12.15 9.89
C ILE A 2 -5.73 -11.29 8.61
N ILE A 3 -6.18 -10.04 8.71
CA ILE A 3 -6.34 -9.13 7.56
C ILE A 3 -4.99 -8.89 6.85
N GLY A 4 -3.93 -8.63 7.61
CA GLY A 4 -2.59 -8.40 7.06
C GLY A 4 -2.06 -9.63 6.32
N SER A 5 -2.29 -10.83 6.87
CA SER A 5 -1.92 -12.09 6.22
C SER A 5 -2.71 -12.35 4.93
N LEU A 6 -3.99 -11.96 4.88
CA LEU A 6 -4.79 -12.06 3.66
C LEU A 6 -4.32 -11.07 2.59
N ILE A 7 -4.02 -9.83 2.97
CA ILE A 7 -3.42 -8.83 2.07
C ILE A 7 -2.10 -9.38 1.51
N ASP A 8 -1.21 -9.90 2.36
CA ASP A 8 0.07 -10.49 1.95
C ASP A 8 -0.13 -11.68 0.99
N MET A 9 -1.07 -12.58 1.28
CA MET A 9 -1.37 -13.74 0.43
C MET A 9 -1.86 -13.32 -0.97
N TYR A 10 -2.85 -12.42 -1.04
CA TYR A 10 -3.34 -11.90 -2.32
C TYR A 10 -2.25 -11.16 -3.08
N SER A 11 -1.42 -10.38 -2.38
CA SER A 11 -0.29 -9.65 -2.96
C SER A 11 0.75 -10.58 -3.56
N LYS A 12 1.16 -11.65 -2.85
CA LYS A 12 2.11 -12.65 -3.35
C LYS A 12 1.61 -13.42 -4.57
N CYS A 13 0.29 -13.48 -4.76
CA CYS A 13 -0.33 -14.06 -5.95
C CYS A 13 -0.49 -13.05 -7.11
N GLY A 14 -0.02 -11.80 -6.96
CA GLY A 14 -0.24 -10.72 -7.94
C GLY A 14 -1.67 -10.21 -8.00
N HIS A 15 -2.56 -10.65 -7.09
CA HIS A 15 -3.97 -10.28 -7.08
C HIS A 15 -4.23 -9.05 -6.22
N LEU A 16 -3.68 -7.90 -6.64
CA LEU A 16 -3.75 -6.63 -5.91
C LEU A 16 -5.18 -6.12 -5.70
N THR A 17 -6.10 -6.42 -6.62
CA THR A 17 -7.52 -6.07 -6.46
C THR A 17 -8.13 -6.74 -5.22
N GLY A 18 -7.88 -8.04 -5.03
CA GLY A 18 -8.33 -8.75 -3.83
C GLY A 18 -7.65 -8.25 -2.56
N ALA A 19 -6.35 -7.94 -2.63
CA ALA A 19 -5.65 -7.29 -1.51
C ALA A 19 -6.32 -5.96 -1.13
N ARG A 20 -6.68 -5.13 -2.11
CA ARG A 20 -7.37 -3.85 -1.89
C ARG A 20 -8.79 -4.02 -1.35
N GLN A 21 -9.51 -5.05 -1.79
CA GLN A 21 -10.82 -5.40 -1.24
C GLN A 21 -10.70 -5.76 0.24
N VAL A 22 -9.78 -6.65 0.60
CA VAL A 22 -9.53 -7.04 2.00
C VAL A 22 -9.11 -5.85 2.86
N PHE A 23 -8.25 -4.98 2.35
CA PHE A 23 -7.89 -3.72 3.00
C PHE A 23 -9.11 -2.83 3.26
N SER A 24 -10.04 -2.78 2.30
CA SER A 24 -11.26 -1.97 2.36
C SER A 24 -12.34 -2.55 3.28
N LEU A 25 -12.31 -3.86 3.56
CA LEU A 25 -13.23 -4.53 4.50
C LEU A 25 -13.04 -4.07 5.95
N ARG A 26 -11.90 -3.45 6.28
CA ARG A 26 -11.71 -2.82 7.59
C ARG A 26 -12.22 -1.40 7.58
N ASP A 27 -12.96 -1.06 8.64
CA ASP A 27 -13.32 0.30 8.98
C ASP A 27 -12.08 1.18 8.97
N ARG A 28 -12.24 2.37 8.37
CA ARG A 28 -11.13 3.32 8.16
C ARG A 28 -10.42 3.66 9.46
N GLU A 29 -11.17 3.82 10.54
CA GLU A 29 -10.64 4.14 11.87
C GLU A 29 -9.89 2.98 12.54
N MET A 30 -10.14 1.73 12.11
CA MET A 30 -9.48 0.53 12.63
C MET A 30 -8.27 0.08 11.78
N ARG A 31 -7.94 0.79 10.70
CA ARG A 31 -6.76 0.45 9.89
C ARG A 31 -5.49 0.88 10.61
N SER A 32 -4.84 -0.07 11.29
CA SER A 32 -3.52 0.12 11.89
C SER A 32 -2.45 0.44 10.84
N ALA A 33 -1.37 1.10 11.23
CA ALA A 33 -0.18 1.36 10.40
C ALA A 33 0.31 0.11 9.64
N ILE A 34 0.29 -1.07 10.29
CA ILE A 34 0.68 -2.35 9.69
C ILE A 34 -0.14 -2.69 8.42
N LEU A 35 -1.43 -2.33 8.37
CA LEU A 35 -2.27 -2.60 7.21
C LEU A 35 -2.00 -1.63 6.06
N TRP A 36 -1.70 -0.36 6.38
CA TRP A 36 -1.24 0.62 5.40
C TRP A 36 0.08 0.20 4.79
N ASP A 37 1.06 -0.17 5.62
CA ASP A 37 2.38 -0.62 5.19
C ASP A 37 2.30 -1.88 4.33
N GLY A 38 1.47 -2.86 4.72
CA GLY A 38 1.26 -4.07 3.93
C GLY A 38 0.70 -3.77 2.53
N MET A 39 -0.31 -2.90 2.45
CA MET A 39 -0.90 -2.51 1.16
C MET A 39 0.07 -1.66 0.33
N LEU A 40 0.76 -0.69 0.93
CA LEU A 40 1.77 0.11 0.25
C LEU A 40 2.91 -0.76 -0.29
N SER A 41 3.44 -1.66 0.54
CA SER A 41 4.50 -2.59 0.15
C SER A 41 4.07 -3.50 -1.02
N SER A 42 2.82 -3.96 -1.00
CA SER A 42 2.26 -4.74 -2.11
C SER A 42 2.29 -3.98 -3.44
N LEU A 43 1.86 -2.71 -3.43
CA LEU A 43 1.82 -1.87 -4.62
C LEU A 43 3.24 -1.52 -5.12
N CYS A 44 4.17 -1.25 -4.19
CA CYS A 44 5.58 -0.98 -4.52
C CYS A 44 6.24 -2.18 -5.20
N HIS A 45 6.04 -3.39 -4.64
CA HIS A 45 6.67 -4.60 -5.17
C HIS A 45 6.23 -4.90 -6.61
N HIS A 46 4.99 -4.56 -6.95
CA HIS A 46 4.41 -4.80 -8.27
C HIS A 46 4.57 -3.61 -9.24
N GLY A 47 5.23 -2.52 -8.83
CA GLY A 47 5.50 -1.37 -9.71
C GLY A 47 4.29 -0.46 -9.98
N HIS A 48 3.38 -0.34 -9.01
CA HIS A 48 2.20 0.54 -9.11
C HIS A 48 2.43 1.88 -8.39
N ALA A 49 3.44 2.66 -8.77
CA ALA A 49 3.81 3.90 -8.07
C ALA A 49 2.68 4.94 -7.99
N GLU A 50 1.87 5.09 -9.04
CA GLU A 50 0.73 6.02 -9.01
C GLU A 50 -0.29 5.62 -7.93
N GLU A 51 -0.55 4.33 -7.78
CA GLU A 51 -1.45 3.82 -6.74
C GLU A 51 -0.85 3.95 -5.33
N VAL A 52 0.48 3.83 -5.19
CA VAL A 52 1.18 4.11 -3.93
C VAL A 52 0.94 5.55 -3.50
N ILE A 53 1.13 6.52 -4.39
CA ILE A 53 0.89 7.94 -4.10
C ILE A 53 -0.58 8.15 -3.73
N GLY A 54 -1.51 7.59 -4.50
CA GLY A 54 -2.95 7.68 -4.22
C GLY A 54 -3.32 7.10 -2.85
N LEU A 55 -2.71 5.98 -2.45
CA LEU A 55 -2.96 5.37 -1.15
C LEU A 55 -2.40 6.19 0.01
N ILE A 56 -1.25 6.85 -0.16
CA ILE A 56 -0.70 7.78 0.85
C ILE A 56 -1.60 9.01 1.00
N VAL A 57 -2.11 9.56 -0.10
CA VAL A 57 -3.09 10.66 -0.05
C VAL A 57 -4.33 10.23 0.73
N GLN A 58 -4.84 9.01 0.48
CA GLN A 58 -5.95 8.44 1.23
C GLN A 58 -5.62 8.30 2.73
N MET A 59 -4.41 7.83 3.09
CA MET A 59 -3.95 7.72 4.48
C MET A 59 -4.02 9.07 5.20
N ILE A 60 -3.53 10.13 4.55
CA ILE A 60 -3.55 11.50 5.09
C ILE A 60 -4.99 12.00 5.26
N GLN A 61 -5.86 11.77 4.27
CA GLN A 61 -7.28 12.13 4.35
C GLN A 61 -8.02 11.40 5.47
N GLU A 62 -7.62 10.16 5.76
CA GLU A 62 -8.11 9.36 6.89
C GLU A 62 -7.41 9.71 8.22
N ARG A 63 -6.72 10.86 8.29
CA ARG A 63 -6.01 11.39 9.47
C ARG A 63 -4.94 10.47 10.03
N GLN A 64 -4.45 9.52 9.22
CA GLN A 64 -3.30 8.69 9.55
C GLN A 64 -2.03 9.41 9.09
N LYS A 65 -1.01 9.41 9.95
CA LYS A 65 0.24 10.13 9.69
C LYS A 65 1.23 9.20 8.96
N PRO A 66 1.71 9.57 7.76
CA PRO A 66 2.82 8.88 7.12
C PRO A 66 4.05 8.85 8.04
N ASP A 67 4.73 7.72 8.07
CA ASP A 67 5.94 7.51 8.86
C ASP A 67 7.16 7.26 7.97
N ALA A 68 8.32 7.00 8.59
CA ALA A 68 9.55 6.74 7.87
C ALA A 68 9.43 5.55 6.89
N ASN A 69 8.64 4.53 7.25
CA ASN A 69 8.41 3.37 6.39
C ASN A 69 7.58 3.74 5.15
N THR A 70 6.56 4.59 5.34
CA THR A 70 5.77 5.14 4.24
C THR A 70 6.64 5.85 3.20
N PHE A 71 7.60 6.68 3.64
CA PHE A 71 8.53 7.36 2.73
C PHE A 71 9.53 6.40 2.06
N LEU A 72 10.01 5.38 2.77
CA LEU A 72 10.84 4.33 2.18
C LEU A 72 10.10 3.60 1.05
N LEU A 73 8.81 3.33 1.23
CA LEU A 73 7.96 2.70 0.23
C LEU A 73 7.78 3.58 -1.01
N VAL A 74 7.66 4.90 -0.86
CA VAL A 74 7.64 5.84 -2.00
C VAL A 74 8.93 5.76 -2.80
N LEU A 75 10.09 5.80 -2.14
CA LEU A 75 11.39 5.69 -2.80
C LEU A 75 11.54 4.34 -3.53
N THR A 76 11.08 3.26 -2.89
CA THR A 76 11.08 1.91 -3.48
C THR A 76 10.20 1.86 -4.73
N ALA A 77 9.00 2.43 -4.66
CA ALA A 77 8.09 2.50 -5.80
C ALA A 77 8.72 3.28 -6.97
N CYS A 78 9.41 4.39 -6.70
CA CYS A 78 10.12 5.17 -7.71
C CYS A 78 11.31 4.40 -8.33
N CYS A 79 11.97 3.53 -7.57
CA CYS A 79 13.05 2.71 -8.09
C CYS A 79 12.52 1.56 -8.98
N HIS A 80 11.41 0.94 -8.58
CA HIS A 80 10.81 -0.18 -9.29
C HIS A 80 10.06 0.27 -10.54
N CYS A 81 9.34 1.39 -10.45
CA CYS A 81 8.75 2.06 -11.58
C CYS A 81 9.87 2.84 -12.25
N LYS A 82 10.61 2.23 -13.18
CA LYS A 82 11.51 2.97 -14.07
C LYS A 82 10.72 4.14 -14.66
N LEU A 83 10.85 5.33 -14.05
CA LEU A 83 10.27 6.58 -14.53
C LEU A 83 10.75 6.67 -15.97
N LYS A 84 9.84 6.41 -16.92
CA LYS A 84 10.14 6.53 -18.33
C LYS A 84 10.65 7.95 -18.50
N LYS A 85 11.92 8.08 -18.89
CA LYS A 85 12.53 9.38 -19.22
C LYS A 85 11.57 10.07 -20.18
N VAL A 86 10.96 11.16 -19.71
CA VAL A 86 10.30 12.15 -20.56
C VAL A 86 11.37 12.75 -21.47
#